data_AF-A0A917H7Y3-F1
#
_entry.id   AF-A0A917H7Y3-F1
#
_cell.length_a   1.000
_cell.length_b   1.000
_cell.length_c   1.000
_cell.angle_alpha   90.00
_cell.angle_beta   90.00
_cell.angle_gamma   90.00
#
_symmetry.space_group_name_H-M   'P 1'
#
loop_
_entity.id
_entity.type
_entity.pdbx_description
1 polymer ?
#
loop_
_entity_poly.entity_id
_entity_poly.type
_entity_poly.pdbx_seq_one_letter_code
_entity_poly.pdbx_strand_id
1 'polypeptide(L)'
;MDIGNLLESVKDANLFIQLGAVFLVSLVPFLEGYVAAPVGIILGFPAVPTIIAASLGNWVSIMAIVVLFDKLRQRRNAKQKDGGPSKRMETARKFFNKYGVPGVAFIGPLTFGHHIGVFISLVSGATRRYVTLWMTIGVLAWTIAAGLLATAGIDIVGRLR
;
A
#
# COMPACT_ATOMS: atom_id res chain seq x y z
N MET A 1 -6.47 27.75 4.54
CA MET A 1 -6.06 26.83 5.62
C MET A 1 -4.73 26.24 5.18
N ASP A 2 -3.64 26.67 5.80
CA ASP A 2 -2.30 26.20 5.43
C ASP A 2 -2.08 24.75 5.86
N ILE A 3 -1.30 24.00 5.08
CA ILE A 3 -0.95 22.61 5.36
C ILE A 3 -0.26 22.49 6.73
N GLY A 4 0.54 23.49 7.12
CA GLY A 4 1.18 23.55 8.44
C GLY A 4 0.18 23.54 9.59
N ASN A 5 -0.82 24.42 9.54
CA ASN A 5 -1.86 24.51 10.57
C ASN A 5 -2.70 23.23 10.64
N LEU A 6 -2.91 22.56 9.50
CA LEU A 6 -3.62 21.28 9.45
C LEU A 6 -2.80 20.17 10.11
N LEU A 7 -1.49 20.11 9.89
CA LEU A 7 -0.61 19.12 10.52
C LEU A 7 -0.49 19.31 12.03
N GLU A 8 -0.36 20.55 12.52
CA GLU A 8 -0.37 20.83 13.97
C GLU A 8 -1.69 20.41 14.61
N SER A 9 -2.82 20.78 14.00
CA SER A 9 -4.14 20.39 14.51
C SER A 9 -4.34 18.87 14.59
N VAL A 10 -3.75 18.09 13.67
CA VAL A 10 -3.84 16.62 13.69
C VAL A 10 -2.90 16.02 14.75
N LYS A 11 -1.75 16.64 15.03
CA LYS A 11 -0.84 16.17 16.10
C LYS A 11 -1.46 16.33 17.49
N ASP A 12 -2.16 17.43 17.72
CA ASP A 12 -2.82 17.69 19.00
C ASP A 12 -4.20 17.02 19.10
N ALA A 13 -4.68 16.41 18.01
CA ALA A 13 -5.96 15.72 17.98
C ALA A 13 -5.94 14.38 18.73
N ASN A 14 -7.14 13.91 19.09
CA ASN A 14 -7.34 12.59 19.67
C ASN A 14 -6.83 11.50 18.70
N LEU A 15 -6.29 10.42 19.27
CA LEU A 15 -5.77 9.23 18.58
C LEU A 15 -6.66 8.77 17.42
N PHE A 16 -7.99 8.77 17.57
CA PHE A 16 -8.90 8.35 16.50
C PHE A 16 -8.76 9.17 15.21
N ILE A 17 -8.50 10.47 15.31
CA ILE A 17 -8.32 11.36 14.16
C ILE A 17 -6.98 11.09 13.49
N GLN A 18 -5.92 10.89 14.27
CA GLN A 18 -4.60 10.52 13.77
C GLN A 18 -4.65 9.19 13.00
N LEU A 19 -5.27 8.16 13.60
CA LEU A 19 -5.45 6.85 12.98
C LEU A 19 -6.34 6.92 11.74
N GLY A 20 -7.43 7.69 11.81
CA GLY A 20 -8.31 7.94 10.67
C GLY A 20 -7.56 8.59 9.51
N ALA A 21 -6.73 9.61 9.78
CA ALA A 21 -5.92 10.26 8.77
C ALA A 21 -4.92 9.29 8.12
N VAL A 22 -4.18 8.51 8.92
CA VAL A 22 -3.24 7.50 8.42
C VAL A 22 -3.96 6.45 7.58
N PHE A 23 -5.11 5.97 8.03
CA PHE A 23 -5.94 5.03 7.29
C PHE A 23 -6.39 5.60 5.93
N LEU A 24 -6.86 6.85 5.91
CA LEU A 24 -7.32 7.54 4.69
C LEU A 24 -6.18 7.81 3.71
N VAL A 25 -5.01 8.22 4.20
CA VAL A 25 -3.81 8.39 3.36
C VAL A 25 -3.42 7.04 2.75
N SER A 26 -3.41 5.98 3.56
CA SER A 26 -3.04 4.64 3.15
C SER A 26 -4.01 4.00 2.14
N LEU A 27 -5.25 4.48 2.07
CA LEU A 27 -6.22 4.07 1.05
C LEU A 27 -5.84 4.55 -0.35
N VAL A 28 -5.08 5.65 -0.47
CA VAL A 28 -4.75 6.24 -1.76
C VAL A 28 -3.72 5.37 -2.47
N PRO A 29 -3.97 4.94 -3.73
CA PRO A 29 -2.99 4.19 -4.48
C PRO A 29 -1.65 4.91 -4.56
N PHE A 30 -0.55 4.18 -4.39
CA PHE A 30 0.83 4.68 -4.31
C PHE A 30 1.20 5.42 -3.00
N LEU A 31 0.24 5.78 -2.14
CA LEU A 31 0.49 6.23 -0.77
C LEU A 31 0.26 5.08 0.22
N GLU A 32 0.78 3.92 -0.14
CA GLU A 32 0.52 2.64 0.51
C GLU A 32 0.98 2.62 1.99
N GLY A 33 0.58 1.58 2.71
CA GLY A 33 0.82 1.46 4.16
C GLY A 33 2.29 1.58 4.57
N TYR A 34 3.22 1.10 3.73
CA TYR A 34 4.66 1.20 3.97
C TYR A 34 5.19 2.65 3.92
N VAL A 35 4.44 3.58 3.33
CA VAL A 35 4.73 5.03 3.36
C VAL A 35 3.95 5.71 4.47
N ALA A 36 2.66 5.40 4.60
CA ALA A 36 1.78 6.03 5.57
C ALA A 36 2.19 5.73 7.03
N ALA A 37 2.63 4.50 7.34
CA ALA A 37 3.04 4.12 8.69
C ALA A 37 4.28 4.91 9.18
N PRO A 38 5.42 4.93 8.44
CA PRO A 38 6.56 5.76 8.81
C PRO A 38 6.21 7.24 8.99
N VAL A 39 5.42 7.81 8.08
CA VAL A 39 5.04 9.22 8.14
C VAL A 39 4.26 9.51 9.43
N GLY A 40 3.25 8.71 9.77
CA GLY A 40 2.51 8.88 11.02
C GLY A 40 3.39 8.76 12.26
N ILE A 41 4.31 7.80 12.28
CA ILE A 41 5.24 7.58 13.39
C ILE A 41 6.21 8.77 13.54
N ILE A 42 6.75 9.28 12.44
CA ILE A 42 7.63 10.47 12.43
C ILE A 42 6.88 11.72 12.91
N LEU A 43 5.57 11.81 12.65
CA LEU A 43 4.73 12.90 13.16
C LEU A 43 4.45 12.79 14.67
N GLY A 44 4.86 11.69 15.32
CA GLY A 44 4.70 11.46 16.76
C GLY A 44 3.51 10.57 17.12
N PHE A 45 2.85 9.94 16.16
CA PHE A 45 1.72 9.05 16.45
C PHE A 45 2.19 7.73 17.05
N PRO A 46 1.39 7.06 17.91
CA PRO A 46 1.78 5.80 18.51
C PRO A 46 1.99 4.71 17.45
N ALA A 47 3.12 4.02 17.52
CA ALA A 47 3.59 3.16 16.42
C ALA A 47 2.67 1.98 16.11
N VAL A 48 2.32 1.18 17.12
CA VAL A 48 1.49 -0.02 16.94
C VAL A 48 0.14 0.30 16.27
N PRO A 49 -0.70 1.21 16.80
CA PRO A 49 -1.99 1.49 16.17
C PRO A 49 -1.83 2.19 14.80
N THR A 50 -0.77 2.97 14.60
CA THR A 50 -0.46 3.60 13.29
C THR A 50 -0.15 2.54 12.23
N ILE A 51 0.66 1.53 12.56
CA ILE A 51 0.97 0.41 11.66
C ILE A 51 -0.30 -0.38 11.31
N ILE A 52 -1.18 -0.62 12.29
CA ILE A 52 -2.46 -1.31 12.07
C ILE A 52 -3.36 -0.48 11.15
N ALA A 53 -3.56 0.80 11.45
CA ALA A 53 -4.40 1.70 10.65
C ALA A 53 -3.89 1.82 9.20
N ALA A 54 -2.58 1.98 9.02
CA ALA A 54 -1.94 2.01 7.71
C ALA A 54 -2.13 0.68 6.96
N SER A 55 -1.92 -0.45 7.62
CA SER A 55 -2.08 -1.77 7.01
C SER A 55 -3.51 -2.00 6.53
N LEU A 56 -4.50 -1.64 7.36
CA LEU A 56 -5.91 -1.77 7.03
C LEU A 56 -6.31 -0.86 5.85
N GLY A 57 -5.89 0.40 5.83
CA GLY A 57 -6.20 1.32 4.73
C GLY A 57 -5.67 0.81 3.40
N ASN A 58 -4.41 0.40 3.36
CA ASN A 58 -3.79 -0.16 2.16
C ASN A 58 -4.48 -1.46 1.71
N TRP A 59 -4.75 -2.35 2.67
CA TRP A 59 -5.42 -3.62 2.40
C TRP A 59 -6.80 -3.40 1.78
N VAL A 60 -7.60 -2.48 2.32
CA VAL A 60 -8.93 -2.13 1.76
C VAL A 60 -8.80 -1.62 0.32
N SER A 61 -7.83 -0.75 0.04
CA SER A 61 -7.59 -0.23 -1.31
C SER A 61 -7.23 -1.36 -2.31
N ILE A 62 -6.39 -2.30 -1.90
CA ILE A 62 -6.05 -3.48 -2.71
C ILE A 62 -7.27 -4.38 -2.90
N MET A 63 -8.05 -4.64 -1.85
CA MET A 63 -9.26 -5.45 -1.96
C MET A 63 -10.30 -4.81 -2.88
N ALA A 64 -10.40 -3.48 -2.90
CA ALA A 64 -11.25 -2.77 -3.84
C ALA A 64 -10.86 -3.09 -5.29
N ILE A 65 -9.56 -3.12 -5.62
CA ILE A 65 -9.08 -3.53 -6.95
C ILE A 65 -9.44 -4.99 -7.24
N VAL A 66 -9.19 -5.90 -6.28
CA VAL A 66 -9.52 -7.32 -6.44
C VAL A 66 -11.00 -7.50 -6.75
N VAL A 67 -11.90 -6.88 -5.99
CA VAL A 67 -13.34 -7.01 -6.17
C VAL A 67 -13.80 -6.34 -7.47
N LEU A 68 -13.33 -5.13 -7.75
CA LEU A 68 -13.70 -4.38 -8.96
C LEU A 68 -13.23 -5.08 -10.24
N PHE A 69 -12.13 -5.84 -10.17
CA PHE A 69 -11.60 -6.57 -11.30
C PHE A 69 -12.61 -7.56 -11.92
N ASP A 70 -13.46 -8.27 -11.14
CA ASP A 70 -14.43 -9.19 -11.77
C ASP A 70 -15.57 -8.44 -12.44
N LYS A 71 -16.03 -7.34 -11.83
CA LYS A 71 -17.04 -6.48 -12.43
C LYS A 71 -16.56 -5.97 -13.79
N LEU A 72 -15.27 -5.65 -13.89
CA LEU A 72 -14.65 -5.23 -15.14
C LEU A 72 -14.36 -6.40 -16.09
N ARG A 73 -13.93 -7.55 -15.58
CA ARG A 73 -13.63 -8.76 -16.38
C ARG A 73 -14.86 -9.24 -17.16
N GLN A 74 -16.04 -9.23 -16.54
CA GLN A 74 -17.30 -9.60 -17.21
C GLN A 74 -17.72 -8.60 -18.30
N ARG A 75 -17.31 -7.33 -18.19
CA ARG A 75 -17.61 -6.28 -19.18
C ARG A 75 -16.58 -6.22 -20.30
N ARG A 76 -15.47 -6.95 -20.19
CA ARG A 76 -14.29 -6.80 -21.05
C ARG A 76 -14.20 -7.90 -22.11
N ASN A 77 -15.24 -7.98 -22.94
CA ASN A 77 -15.12 -8.42 -24.33
C ASN A 77 -14.92 -7.24 -25.30
N ALA A 78 -14.76 -6.01 -24.80
CA ALA A 78 -14.66 -4.83 -25.67
C ALA A 78 -13.54 -3.87 -25.23
N LYS A 79 -12.69 -3.54 -26.21
CA LYS A 79 -11.77 -2.40 -26.30
C LYS A 79 -10.56 -2.43 -25.37
N GLN A 80 -9.51 -3.07 -25.88
CA GLN A 80 -8.13 -2.71 -25.57
C GLN A 80 -7.93 -1.25 -26.00
N LYS A 81 -7.76 -0.33 -25.04
CA LYS A 81 -7.43 1.07 -25.36
C LYS A 81 -5.99 1.13 -25.86
N ASP A 82 -5.83 1.75 -27.02
CA ASP A 82 -4.55 2.06 -27.65
C ASP A 82 -3.66 2.89 -26.72
N GLY A 83 -2.43 2.45 -26.57
CA GLY A 83 -1.45 2.93 -25.60
C GLY A 83 -0.72 1.73 -25.02
N GLY A 84 0.51 1.48 -25.50
CA GLY A 84 1.32 0.35 -25.04
C GLY A 84 1.44 0.31 -23.50
N PRO A 85 1.69 -0.87 -22.92
CA PRO A 85 1.78 -1.03 -21.47
C PRO A 85 2.82 -0.07 -20.89
N SER A 86 2.49 0.60 -19.77
CA SER A 86 3.45 1.48 -19.08
C SER A 86 4.67 0.67 -18.62
N LYS A 87 5.84 1.31 -18.52
CA LYS A 87 7.09 0.65 -18.05
C LYS A 87 6.89 -0.10 -16.72
N ARG A 88 6.14 0.47 -15.78
CA ARG A 88 5.80 -0.18 -14.49
C ARG A 88 4.98 -1.45 -14.69
N MET A 89 4.05 -1.45 -15.64
CA MET A 89 3.19 -2.60 -15.95
C MET A 89 3.97 -3.71 -16.66
N GLU A 90 4.92 -3.36 -17.53
CA GLU A 90 5.86 -4.34 -18.12
C GLU A 90 6.76 -4.97 -17.04
N THR A 91 7.32 -4.17 -16.15
CA THR A 91 8.14 -4.67 -15.03
C THR A 91 7.33 -5.61 -14.13
N ALA A 92 6.11 -5.21 -13.74
CA ALA A 92 5.22 -6.07 -12.97
C ALA A 92 4.94 -7.40 -13.68
N ARG A 93 4.74 -7.39 -15.01
CA ARG A 93 4.54 -8.60 -15.81
C ARG A 93 5.78 -9.48 -15.85
N LYS A 94 6.98 -8.90 -15.95
CA LYS A 94 8.25 -9.66 -15.87
C LYS A 94 8.39 -10.36 -14.53
N PHE A 95 8.13 -9.66 -13.42
CA PHE A 95 8.18 -10.26 -12.09
C PHE A 95 7.10 -11.31 -11.88
N PHE A 96 5.88 -11.08 -12.37
CA PHE A 96 4.81 -12.07 -12.34
C PHE A 96 5.20 -13.35 -13.11
N ASN A 97 5.73 -13.22 -14.32
CA ASN A 97 6.14 -14.38 -15.13
C ASN A 97 7.25 -15.19 -14.47
N LYS A 98 8.14 -14.54 -13.71
CA LYS A 98 9.30 -15.20 -13.07
C LYS A 98 8.98 -15.78 -11.69
N TYR A 99 8.17 -15.10 -10.89
CA TYR A 99 7.97 -15.40 -9.47
C TYR A 99 6.49 -15.52 -9.05
N GLY A 100 5.57 -15.34 -9.99
CA GLY A 100 4.14 -15.36 -9.73
C GLY A 100 3.67 -14.23 -8.82
N VAL A 101 2.49 -14.43 -8.23
CA VAL A 101 1.89 -13.51 -7.26
C VAL A 101 2.79 -13.25 -6.03
N PRO A 102 3.46 -14.25 -5.42
CA PRO A 102 4.30 -14.01 -4.25
C PRO A 102 5.40 -12.99 -4.54
N GLY A 103 6.14 -13.16 -5.65
CA GLY A 103 7.21 -12.22 -6.00
C GLY A 103 6.68 -10.83 -6.31
N VAL A 104 5.51 -10.74 -6.94
CA VAL A 104 4.85 -9.46 -7.19
C VAL A 104 4.42 -8.77 -5.89
N ALA A 105 3.92 -9.51 -4.89
CA ALA A 105 3.51 -8.95 -3.61
C ALA A 105 4.71 -8.40 -2.80
N PHE A 106 5.86 -9.07 -2.83
CA PHE A 106 7.04 -8.61 -2.10
C PHE A 106 7.86 -7.55 -2.84
N ILE A 107 7.95 -7.61 -4.17
CA ILE A 107 8.78 -6.68 -4.96
C ILE A 107 7.97 -5.46 -5.42
N GLY A 108 6.66 -5.61 -5.53
CA GLY A 108 5.73 -4.60 -5.99
C GLY A 108 5.92 -3.23 -5.35
N PRO A 109 5.83 -3.06 -4.02
CA PRO A 109 5.88 -1.75 -3.38
C PRO A 109 7.10 -0.91 -3.78
N LEU A 110 8.27 -1.54 -3.91
CA LEU A 110 9.51 -0.81 -4.23
C LEU A 110 9.67 -0.47 -5.71
N THR A 111 8.97 -1.13 -6.61
CA THR A 111 9.27 -1.06 -8.05
C THR A 111 8.10 -0.53 -8.89
N PHE A 112 6.89 -1.02 -8.64
CA PHE A 112 5.71 -0.68 -9.44
C PHE A 112 4.44 -0.43 -8.61
N GLY A 113 4.52 -0.52 -7.29
CA GLY A 113 3.39 -0.42 -6.36
C GLY A 113 2.60 -1.73 -6.24
N HIS A 114 2.06 -2.01 -5.06
CA HIS A 114 1.21 -3.18 -4.81
C HIS A 114 -0.02 -3.17 -5.73
N HIS A 115 -0.60 -2.01 -6.03
CA HIS A 115 -1.80 -1.91 -6.87
C HIS A 115 -1.60 -2.38 -8.32
N ILE A 116 -0.45 -2.03 -8.94
CA ILE A 116 -0.11 -2.52 -10.29
C ILE A 116 0.15 -4.03 -10.23
N GLY A 117 0.80 -4.52 -9.18
CA GLY A 117 1.04 -5.93 -8.96
C GLY A 117 -0.24 -6.77 -8.87
N VAL A 118 -1.24 -6.30 -8.12
CA VAL A 118 -2.57 -6.92 -8.01
C VAL A 118 -3.23 -6.99 -9.37
N PHE A 119 -3.26 -5.85 -10.07
CA PHE A 119 -3.89 -5.76 -11.38
C PHE A 119 -3.26 -6.72 -12.37
N ILE A 120 -1.92 -6.75 -12.46
CA ILE A 120 -1.20 -7.64 -13.36
C ILE A 120 -1.41 -9.10 -12.99
N SER A 121 -1.41 -9.44 -11.71
CA SER A 121 -1.65 -10.81 -11.25
C SER A 121 -3.03 -11.32 -11.69
N LEU A 122 -4.06 -10.48 -11.52
CA LEU A 122 -5.44 -10.82 -11.89
C LEU A 122 -5.63 -10.88 -13.41
N VAL A 123 -5.08 -9.92 -14.17
CA VAL A 123 -5.12 -9.92 -15.64
C VAL A 123 -4.38 -11.13 -16.22
N SER A 124 -3.29 -11.54 -15.58
CA SER A 124 -2.49 -12.69 -15.99
C SER A 124 -3.09 -14.03 -15.57
N GLY A 125 -4.32 -14.03 -15.03
CA GLY A 125 -5.10 -15.24 -14.75
C GLY A 125 -4.94 -15.84 -13.36
N ALA A 126 -4.20 -15.19 -12.44
CA ALA A 126 -4.10 -15.69 -11.07
C ALA A 126 -5.46 -15.66 -10.36
N THR A 127 -5.72 -16.68 -9.54
CA THR A 127 -6.99 -16.78 -8.81
C THR A 127 -7.08 -15.69 -7.74
N ARG A 128 -8.29 -15.17 -7.52
CA ARG A 128 -8.54 -14.12 -6.51
C ARG A 128 -8.06 -14.50 -5.12
N ARG A 129 -8.33 -15.75 -4.70
CA ARG A 129 -7.93 -16.25 -3.37
C ARG A 129 -6.41 -16.19 -3.22
N TYR A 130 -5.68 -16.61 -4.25
CA TYR A 130 -4.23 -16.60 -4.25
C TYR A 130 -3.66 -15.17 -4.26
N VAL A 131 -4.21 -14.28 -5.09
CA VAL A 131 -3.84 -12.85 -5.09
C VAL A 131 -4.10 -12.21 -3.73
N THR A 132 -5.30 -12.42 -3.18
CA THR A 132 -5.69 -11.86 -1.87
C THR A 132 -4.75 -12.29 -0.77
N LEU A 133 -4.43 -13.59 -0.69
CA LEU A 133 -3.55 -14.14 0.34
C LEU A 133 -2.17 -13.50 0.29
N TRP A 134 -1.50 -13.53 -0.87
CA TRP A 134 -0.13 -13.04 -0.98
C TRP A 134 -0.02 -11.53 -0.85
N MET A 135 -1.00 -10.79 -1.39
CA MET A 135 -1.03 -9.34 -1.23
C MET A 135 -1.28 -8.95 0.24
N THR A 136 -2.10 -9.70 0.97
CA THR A 136 -2.29 -9.48 2.42
C THR A 136 -0.98 -9.68 3.17
N ILE A 137 -0.25 -10.78 2.88
CA ILE A 137 1.05 -11.05 3.48
C ILE A 137 2.05 -9.93 3.13
N GLY A 138 2.12 -9.52 1.86
CA GLY A 138 3.02 -8.47 1.38
C GLY A 138 2.75 -7.12 2.05
N VAL A 139 1.48 -6.70 2.13
CA VAL A 139 1.07 -5.46 2.80
C VAL A 139 1.47 -5.47 4.26
N LEU A 140 1.17 -6.55 4.99
CA LEU A 140 1.52 -6.65 6.41
C LEU A 140 3.03 -6.64 6.60
N ALA A 141 3.77 -7.46 5.84
CA ALA A 141 5.22 -7.55 5.92
C ALA A 141 5.88 -6.18 5.69
N TRP A 142 5.51 -5.48 4.61
CA TRP A 142 6.09 -4.17 4.28
C TRP A 142 5.67 -3.05 5.23
N THR A 143 4.41 -3.03 5.66
CA THR A 143 3.92 -1.98 6.55
C THR A 143 4.50 -2.13 7.94
N ILE A 144 4.60 -3.35 8.46
CA ILE A 144 5.26 -3.65 9.73
C ILE A 144 6.75 -3.35 9.63
N ALA A 145 7.44 -3.83 8.60
CA ALA A 145 8.87 -3.58 8.42
C ALA A 145 9.18 -2.08 8.36
N ALA A 146 8.45 -1.31 7.54
CA ALA A 146 8.64 0.12 7.43
C ALA A 146 8.32 0.85 8.75
N GLY A 147 7.25 0.47 9.44
CA GLY A 147 6.90 1.04 10.74
C GLY A 147 7.97 0.78 11.81
N LEU A 148 8.49 -0.45 11.90
CA LEU A 148 9.57 -0.81 12.82
C LEU A 148 10.88 -0.08 12.49
N LEU A 149 11.19 0.09 11.20
CA LEU A 149 12.35 0.87 10.77
C LEU A 149 12.20 2.34 11.16
N ALA A 150 11.00 2.91 11.05
CA ALA A 150 10.74 4.29 11.47
C ALA A 150 10.91 4.45 12.99
N THR A 151 10.36 3.53 13.80
CA THR A 151 10.55 3.57 15.25
C THR A 151 12.01 3.45 15.65
N ALA A 152 12.73 2.48 15.07
CA ALA A 152 14.15 2.28 15.34
C ALA A 152 14.98 3.50 14.92
N GLY A 153 14.65 4.13 13.80
CA GLY A 153 15.31 5.35 13.33
C GLY A 153 15.14 6.52 14.29
N ILE A 154 13.93 6.74 14.81
CA ILE A 154 13.66 7.80 15.80
C ILE A 154 14.43 7.55 17.10
N ASP A 155 14.41 6.30 17.60
CA ASP A 155 15.12 5.94 18.83
C ASP A 155 16.63 6.14 18.71
N ILE A 156 17.23 5.77 17.56
CA ILE A 156 18.66 5.97 17.30
C ILE A 156 19.00 7.46 17.27
N VAL A 157 18.22 8.27 16.54
CA VAL A 157 18.45 9.71 16.45
C VAL A 157 18.30 10.38 17.82
N GLY A 158 17.33 9.94 18.63
CA GLY A 158 17.12 10.43 19.99
C GLY A 158 18.28 10.11 20.94
N ARG A 159 19.00 8.99 20.74
CA ARG A 159 20.18 8.62 21.55
C ARG A 159 21.46 9.35 21.15
N LEU A 160 21.51 9.92 19.94
CA LEU A 160 22.68 10.62 19.40
C LEU A 160 22.66 12.14 19.67
N ARG A 161 21.58 12.66 20.24
CA ARG A 161 21.42 14.06 20.63
C ARG A 161 21.49 14.20 22.15
#